data_AF-A0A098E6A2-F1
#
_entry.id   AF-A0A098E6A2-F1
#
_cell.length_a   1.000
_cell.length_b   1.000
_cell.length_c   1.000
_cell.angle_alpha   90.00
_cell.angle_beta   90.00
_cell.angle_gamma   90.00
#
_symmetry.space_group_name_H-M   'P 1'
#
loop_
_entity.id
_entity.type
_entity.pdbx_description
1 polymer ?
#
loop_
_entity_poly.entity_id
_entity_poly.type
_entity_poly.pdbx_seq_one_letter_code
_entity_poly.pdbx_strand_id
1 'polypeptide(L)'
;MMNMKDKLLCVCGSGRPYQKCCIFLDEIRKEYDHIKPYEEDDLEWYNEGMDYLEDNKLAEAEKIFKKLTLSQPEHHDGFLGLANVYRRRGEKDKMIFFYEQAIKRAKEFLKDGSIDPEAIEMMEAEKNEAIKS
;
A
#
# COMPACT_ATOMS: atom_id res chain seq x y z
N MET A 1 15.80 26.05 15.91
CA MET A 1 14.35 25.89 16.17
C MET A 1 13.64 25.90 14.83
N MET A 2 13.11 24.76 14.38
CA MET A 2 12.37 24.68 13.11
C MET A 2 10.98 25.30 13.26
N ASN A 3 10.58 26.11 12.27
CA ASN A 3 9.44 27.02 12.31
C ASN A 3 8.14 26.26 12.03
N MET A 4 7.05 26.56 12.76
CA MET A 4 5.76 25.86 12.68
C MET A 4 4.99 26.05 11.36
N LYS A 5 5.57 26.70 10.36
CA LYS A 5 4.93 27.08 9.08
C LYS A 5 5.19 26.12 7.90
N ASP A 6 6.03 25.10 8.09
CA ASP A 6 6.36 24.13 7.03
C ASP A 6 5.53 22.83 7.09
N LYS A 7 4.43 22.82 7.85
CA LYS A 7 3.48 21.70 7.83
C LYS A 7 2.60 21.85 6.60
N LEU A 8 3.08 21.38 5.44
CA LEU A 8 2.23 21.07 4.30
C LEU A 8 1.02 20.28 4.83
N LEU A 9 -0.19 20.69 4.48
CA LEU A 9 -1.41 19.96 4.83
C LEU A 9 -1.57 18.83 3.81
N CYS A 10 -1.97 17.63 4.25
CA CYS A 10 -2.20 16.51 3.34
C CYS A 10 -3.24 16.88 2.27
N VAL A 11 -2.89 16.75 0.98
CA VAL A 11 -3.81 16.96 -0.15
C VAL A 11 -4.98 15.97 -0.19
N CYS A 12 -4.94 14.94 0.66
CA CYS A 12 -6.01 13.98 0.88
C CYS A 12 -7.22 14.55 1.66
N GLY A 13 -7.19 15.82 2.09
CA GLY A 13 -8.31 16.46 2.79
C GLY A 13 -8.47 16.06 4.27
N SER A 14 -7.51 15.30 4.85
CA SER A 14 -7.62 14.78 6.22
C SER A 14 -7.35 15.81 7.34
N GLY A 15 -6.90 17.02 6.99
CA GLY A 15 -6.56 18.07 7.96
C GLY A 15 -5.35 17.75 8.86
N ARG A 16 -4.68 16.62 8.68
CA ARG A 16 -3.49 16.24 9.45
C ARG A 16 -2.22 16.87 8.84
N PRO A 17 -1.23 17.27 9.65
CA PRO A 17 0.09 17.67 9.17
C PRO A 17 0.67 16.59 8.23
N TYR A 18 1.37 16.97 7.16
CA TYR A 18 2.11 16.07 6.26
C TYR A 18 3.14 15.25 7.06
N GLN A 19 2.68 14.13 7.63
CA GLN A 19 3.47 13.24 8.46
C GLN A 19 3.19 11.82 8.01
N LYS A 20 4.21 11.24 7.36
CA LYS A 20 4.41 9.84 6.95
C LYS A 20 3.40 9.23 5.95
N CYS A 21 2.10 9.53 6.04
CA CYS A 21 1.06 8.85 5.25
C CYS A 21 1.16 9.10 3.72
N CYS A 22 1.83 10.17 3.30
CA CYS A 22 2.01 10.49 1.88
C CYS A 22 3.44 10.22 1.38
N ILE A 23 4.44 10.12 2.25
CA ILE A 23 5.85 10.08 1.82
C ILE A 23 6.11 8.84 0.97
N PHE A 24 5.72 7.65 1.44
CA PHE A 24 5.97 6.41 0.70
C PHE A 24 5.18 6.35 -0.62
N LEU A 25 3.98 6.92 -0.68
CA LEU A 25 3.21 6.97 -1.93
C LEU A 25 3.73 8.03 -2.90
N ASP A 26 4.19 9.17 -2.39
CA ASP A 26 4.78 10.23 -3.20
C ASP A 26 6.14 9.78 -3.78
N GLU A 27 6.92 9.00 -3.03
CA GLU A 27 8.12 8.32 -3.53
C GLU A 27 7.80 7.38 -4.69
N ILE A 28 6.78 6.52 -4.55
CA ILE A 28 6.35 5.60 -5.61
C ILE A 28 5.88 6.37 -6.85
N ARG A 29 5.06 7.41 -6.66
CA ARG A 29 4.58 8.28 -7.75
C ARG A 29 5.71 8.99 -8.48
N LYS A 30 6.76 9.37 -7.77
CA LYS A 30 7.95 10.01 -8.38
C LYS A 30 8.80 8.98 -9.12
N GLU A 31 8.91 7.77 -8.61
CA GLU A 31 9.66 6.67 -9.23
C GLU A 31 8.98 6.18 -10.53
N TYR A 32 7.64 6.15 -10.55
CA TYR A 32 6.82 5.66 -11.66
C TYR A 32 5.81 6.72 -12.15
N ASP A 33 6.29 7.93 -12.45
CA ASP A 33 5.47 9.08 -12.87
C ASP A 33 4.70 8.89 -14.18
N HIS A 34 5.16 7.95 -15.01
CA HIS A 34 4.56 7.54 -16.27
C HIS A 34 3.32 6.66 -16.10
N ILE A 35 3.19 5.93 -14.98
CA ILE A 35 2.04 5.05 -14.75
C ILE A 35 0.81 5.88 -14.40
N LYS A 36 -0.26 5.67 -15.17
CA LYS A 36 -1.53 6.35 -14.98
C LYS A 36 -2.59 5.38 -14.46
N PRO A 37 -3.46 5.82 -13.53
CA PRO A 37 -4.55 4.99 -13.05
C PRO A 37 -5.42 4.46 -14.20
N TYR A 38 -5.71 3.16 -14.18
CA TYR A 38 -6.63 2.50 -15.10
C TYR A 38 -6.24 2.54 -16.60
N GLU A 39 -4.97 2.83 -16.91
CA GLU A 39 -4.46 2.86 -18.28
C GLU A 39 -3.51 1.69 -18.61
N GLU A 40 -3.05 0.95 -17.61
CA GLU A 40 -2.13 -0.18 -17.79
C GLU A 40 -2.87 -1.49 -17.99
N ASP A 41 -2.23 -2.44 -18.68
CA ASP A 41 -2.65 -3.85 -18.70
C ASP A 41 -2.06 -4.55 -17.46
N ASP A 42 -2.79 -4.46 -16.35
CA ASP A 42 -2.34 -4.86 -15.01
C ASP A 42 -3.02 -6.12 -14.46
N LEU A 43 -3.80 -6.82 -15.30
CA LEU A 43 -4.63 -7.94 -14.91
C LEU A 43 -3.85 -9.05 -14.19
N GLU A 44 -2.60 -9.27 -14.61
CA GLU A 44 -1.73 -10.33 -14.06
C GLU A 44 -0.75 -9.83 -12.99
N TRP A 45 -0.67 -8.53 -12.73
CA TRP A 45 0.37 -7.95 -11.85
C TRP A 45 0.25 -8.44 -10.41
N TYR A 46 -0.96 -8.68 -9.90
CA TYR A 46 -1.10 -9.25 -8.57
C TYR A 46 -0.47 -10.65 -8.48
N ASN A 47 -0.81 -11.53 -9.44
CA ASN A 47 -0.28 -12.89 -9.48
C ASN A 47 1.23 -12.88 -9.70
N GLU A 48 1.75 -12.05 -10.61
CA GLU A 48 3.20 -11.90 -10.83
C GLU A 48 3.92 -11.45 -9.54
N GLY A 49 3.37 -10.48 -8.82
CA GLY A 49 3.93 -10.03 -7.55
C GLY A 49 3.92 -11.13 -6.48
N MET A 50 2.88 -11.97 -6.45
CA MET A 50 2.77 -13.11 -5.54
C MET A 50 3.78 -14.21 -5.89
N ASP A 51 3.95 -14.53 -7.17
CA ASP A 51 4.96 -15.50 -7.63
C ASP A 51 6.37 -15.05 -7.21
N TYR A 52 6.70 -13.76 -7.37
CA TYR A 52 7.96 -13.22 -6.86
C TYR A 52 8.09 -13.31 -5.34
N LEU A 53 7.01 -13.13 -4.58
CA LEU A 53 7.03 -13.33 -3.13
C LEU A 53 7.28 -14.80 -2.76
N GLU A 54 6.65 -15.74 -3.44
CA GLU A 54 6.87 -17.18 -3.23
C GLU A 54 8.32 -17.57 -3.50
N ASP A 55 8.91 -17.04 -4.58
CA ASP A 55 10.31 -17.19 -4.94
C ASP A 55 11.29 -16.42 -4.04
N ASN A 56 10.79 -15.66 -3.06
CA ASN A 56 11.58 -14.77 -2.19
C ASN A 56 12.36 -13.68 -2.97
N LYS A 57 11.92 -13.35 -4.18
CA LYS A 57 12.42 -12.26 -5.04
C LYS A 57 11.77 -10.94 -4.63
N LEU A 58 12.15 -10.47 -3.43
CA LEU A 58 11.45 -9.36 -2.78
C LEU A 58 11.58 -8.02 -3.53
N ALA A 59 12.63 -7.82 -4.34
CA ALA A 59 12.82 -6.56 -5.09
C ALA A 59 11.90 -6.48 -6.31
N GLU A 60 11.76 -7.60 -7.00
CA GLU A 60 10.87 -7.79 -8.13
C GLU A 60 9.40 -7.68 -7.70
N ALA A 61 9.03 -8.35 -6.61
CA ALA A 61 7.70 -8.21 -6.01
C ALA A 61 7.38 -6.75 -5.64
N GLU A 62 8.32 -6.05 -4.99
CA GLU A 62 8.13 -4.63 -4.64
C GLU A 62 7.84 -3.79 -5.87
N LYS A 63 8.60 -3.98 -6.94
CA LYS A 63 8.42 -3.24 -8.19
C LYS A 63 7.03 -3.45 -8.76
N ILE A 64 6.58 -4.70 -8.87
CA ILE A 64 5.25 -5.01 -9.42
C ILE A 64 4.14 -4.39 -8.57
N PHE A 65 4.19 -4.59 -7.25
CA PHE A 65 3.17 -4.05 -6.37
C PHE A 65 3.17 -2.52 -6.31
N LYS A 66 4.34 -1.86 -6.37
CA LYS A 66 4.42 -0.39 -6.50
C LYS A 66 3.65 0.10 -7.72
N LYS A 67 3.88 -0.53 -8.88
CA LYS A 67 3.15 -0.19 -10.10
C LYS A 67 1.64 -0.43 -9.95
N LEU A 68 1.25 -1.56 -9.35
CA LEU A 68 -0.16 -1.88 -9.12
C LEU A 68 -0.85 -0.87 -8.21
N THR A 69 -0.16 -0.31 -7.20
CA THR A 69 -0.74 0.78 -6.38
C THR A 69 -1.00 2.08 -7.14
N LEU A 70 -0.36 2.28 -8.29
CA LEU A 70 -0.58 3.45 -9.15
C LEU A 70 -1.61 3.18 -10.23
N SER A 71 -1.60 1.98 -10.82
CA SER A 71 -2.56 1.57 -11.85
C SER A 71 -3.95 1.34 -11.26
N GLN A 72 -4.04 0.68 -10.10
CA GLN A 72 -5.28 0.45 -9.36
C GLN A 72 -5.24 1.16 -7.99
N PRO A 73 -5.27 2.50 -7.95
CA PRO A 73 -5.06 3.26 -6.72
C PRO A 73 -6.17 3.10 -5.68
N GLU A 74 -7.33 2.59 -6.09
CA GLU A 74 -8.48 2.30 -5.23
C GLU A 74 -8.54 0.83 -4.79
N HIS A 75 -7.84 -0.08 -5.50
CA HIS A 75 -7.84 -1.50 -5.17
C HIS A 75 -6.82 -1.81 -4.06
N HIS A 76 -7.14 -2.80 -3.22
CA HIS A 76 -6.34 -3.11 -2.02
C HIS A 76 -5.10 -3.97 -2.31
N ASP A 77 -5.14 -4.81 -3.34
CA ASP A 77 -4.10 -5.80 -3.70
C ASP A 77 -2.68 -5.26 -3.76
N GLY A 78 -2.43 -4.17 -4.51
CA GLY A 78 -1.09 -3.60 -4.62
C GLY A 78 -0.54 -3.15 -3.26
N PHE A 79 -1.40 -2.66 -2.37
CA PHE A 79 -1.01 -2.23 -1.03
C PHE A 79 -0.76 -3.42 -0.12
N LEU A 80 -1.58 -4.47 -0.20
CA LEU A 80 -1.38 -5.72 0.54
C LEU A 80 -0.06 -6.40 0.13
N GLY A 81 0.21 -6.46 -1.18
CA GLY A 81 1.45 -7.00 -1.72
C GLY A 81 2.69 -6.25 -1.20
N LEU A 82 2.67 -4.92 -1.19
CA LEU A 82 3.74 -4.13 -0.59
C LEU A 82 3.88 -4.38 0.92
N ALA A 83 2.78 -4.48 1.65
CA ALA A 83 2.81 -4.78 3.07
C ALA A 83 3.51 -6.13 3.35
N ASN A 84 3.21 -7.15 2.55
CA ASN A 84 3.84 -8.46 2.59
C ASN A 84 5.35 -8.42 2.27
N VAL A 85 5.75 -7.67 1.24
CA VAL A 85 7.17 -7.45 0.92
C VAL A 85 7.89 -6.84 2.12
N TYR A 86 7.37 -5.74 2.67
CA TYR A 86 8.02 -5.05 3.78
C TYR A 86 7.98 -5.84 5.09
N ARG A 87 6.96 -6.67 5.30
CA ARG A 87 6.92 -7.64 6.40
C ARG A 87 8.09 -8.62 6.31
N ARG A 88 8.31 -9.23 5.13
CA ARG A 88 9.43 -10.18 4.92
C ARG A 88 10.81 -9.52 5.05
N ARG A 89 10.94 -8.23 4.72
CA ARG A 89 12.18 -7.47 4.91
C ARG A 89 12.39 -6.91 6.32
N GLY A 90 11.39 -7.01 7.20
CA GLY A 90 11.46 -6.40 8.54
C GLY A 90 11.36 -4.87 8.54
N GLU A 91 10.92 -4.25 7.43
CA GLU A 91 10.73 -2.81 7.30
C GLU A 91 9.40 -2.37 7.95
N LYS A 92 9.36 -2.42 9.29
CA LYS A 92 8.14 -2.29 10.11
C LYS A 92 7.31 -1.03 9.82
N ASP A 93 7.95 0.12 9.67
CA ASP A 93 7.28 1.40 9.38
C ASP A 93 6.50 1.37 8.05
N LYS A 94 7.10 0.81 6.99
CA LYS A 94 6.45 0.69 5.69
C LYS A 94 5.38 -0.40 5.72
N MET A 95 5.67 -1.54 6.34
CA MET A 95 4.71 -2.64 6.50
C MET A 95 3.40 -2.15 7.15
N ILE A 96 3.48 -1.45 8.29
CA ILE A 96 2.29 -0.93 8.98
C ILE A 96 1.53 0.03 8.06
N PHE A 97 2.25 0.95 7.42
CA PHE A 97 1.64 1.93 6.52
C PHE A 97 0.88 1.27 5.37
N PHE A 98 1.48 0.29 4.68
CA PHE A 98 0.85 -0.34 3.52
C PHE A 98 -0.31 -1.26 3.90
N TYR A 99 -0.25 -1.95 5.06
CA TYR A 99 -1.43 -2.64 5.59
C TYR A 99 -2.59 -1.67 5.87
N GLU A 100 -2.32 -0.51 6.47
CA GLU A 100 -3.36 0.50 6.72
C GLU A 100 -3.97 1.02 5.42
N GLN A 101 -3.17 1.18 4.36
CA GLN A 101 -3.67 1.57 3.04
C GLN A 101 -4.53 0.48 2.39
N ALA A 102 -4.14 -0.80 2.52
CA ALA A 102 -4.90 -1.94 2.02
C ALA A 102 -6.26 -2.05 2.73
N ILE A 103 -6.26 -2.05 4.06
CA ILE A 103 -7.47 -2.11 4.91
C ILE A 103 -8.41 -0.94 4.61
N LYS A 104 -7.87 0.28 4.45
CA LYS A 104 -8.68 1.46 4.13
C LYS A 104 -9.46 1.26 2.82
N ARG A 105 -8.81 0.72 1.79
CA ARG A 105 -9.43 0.47 0.47
C ARG A 105 -10.41 -0.68 0.52
N ALA A 106 -10.03 -1.79 1.15
CA ALA A 106 -10.93 -2.90 1.39
C ALA A 106 -12.21 -2.46 2.12
N LYS A 107 -12.13 -1.53 3.08
CA LYS A 107 -13.32 -0.95 3.75
C LYS A 107 -14.21 -0.11 2.84
N GLU A 108 -13.69 0.46 1.76
CA GLU A 108 -14.54 1.12 0.75
C GLU A 108 -15.32 0.08 -0.06
N PHE A 109 -14.66 -1.01 -0.47
CA PHE A 109 -15.30 -2.16 -1.14
C PHE A 109 -16.28 -2.90 -0.22
N LEU A 110 -16.08 -2.86 1.09
CA LEU A 110 -17.05 -3.45 2.01
C LEU A 110 -18.40 -2.72 1.96
N LYS A 111 -18.41 -1.41 1.70
CA LYS A 111 -19.65 -0.61 1.65
C LYS A 111 -20.55 -0.99 0.48
N ASP A 112 -19.98 -1.45 -0.62
CA ASP A 112 -20.71 -1.91 -1.79
C ASP A 112 -20.97 -3.43 -1.78
N GLY A 113 -20.41 -4.16 -0.81
CA GLY A 113 -20.57 -5.60 -0.66
C GLY A 113 -19.66 -6.45 -1.55
N SER A 114 -18.65 -5.85 -2.20
CA SER A 114 -17.74 -6.54 -3.13
C SER A 114 -16.60 -7.28 -2.43
N ILE A 115 -16.50 -7.20 -1.11
CA ILE A 115 -15.49 -7.92 -0.32
C ILE A 115 -16.09 -8.48 0.96
N ASP A 116 -15.63 -9.67 1.35
CA ASP A 116 -15.98 -10.28 2.62
C ASP A 116 -15.32 -9.53 3.79
N PRO A 117 -16.05 -9.18 4.87
CA PRO A 117 -15.48 -8.66 6.10
C PRO A 117 -14.28 -9.49 6.62
N GLU A 118 -14.30 -10.82 6.44
CA GLU A 118 -13.23 -11.72 6.86
C GLU A 118 -11.88 -11.34 6.23
N ALA A 119 -11.87 -10.87 4.98
CA ALA A 119 -10.63 -10.43 4.33
C ALA A 119 -9.98 -9.24 5.07
N ILE A 120 -10.80 -8.31 5.57
CA ILE A 120 -10.34 -7.16 6.34
C ILE A 120 -9.84 -7.61 7.73
N GLU A 121 -10.57 -8.52 8.37
CA GLU A 121 -10.18 -9.09 9.66
C GLU A 121 -8.83 -9.82 9.58
N MET A 122 -8.61 -10.59 8.50
CA MET A 122 -7.32 -11.25 8.23
C MET A 122 -6.18 -10.23 8.08
N MET A 123 -6.37 -9.17 7.27
CA MET A 123 -5.35 -8.12 7.13
C MET A 123 -5.05 -7.42 8.47
N GLU A 124 -6.07 -7.15 9.29
CA GLU A 124 -5.89 -6.56 10.61
C GLU A 124 -5.14 -7.51 11.56
N ALA A 125 -5.46 -8.81 11.53
CA ALA A 125 -4.77 -9.83 12.32
C ALA A 125 -3.30 -9.96 11.95
N GLU A 126 -2.98 -10.10 10.65
CA GLU A 126 -1.60 -10.21 10.16
C GLU A 126 -0.76 -8.98 10.52
N LYS A 127 -1.33 -7.78 10.34
CA LYS A 127 -0.66 -6.54 10.75
C LYS A 127 -0.36 -6.54 12.25
N ASN A 128 -1.34 -6.91 13.07
CA ASN A 128 -1.20 -6.91 14.53
C ASN A 128 -0.20 -7.97 15.01
N GLU A 129 -0.13 -9.12 14.36
CA GLU A 129 0.88 -10.15 14.61
C GLU A 129 2.28 -9.64 14.25
N ALA A 130 2.44 -9.06 13.05
CA ALA A 130 3.71 -8.49 12.59
C ALA A 130 4.19 -7.29 13.42
N ILE A 131 3.29 -6.61 14.14
CA ILE A 131 3.65 -5.56 15.11
C ILE A 131 4.22 -6.15 16.41
N LYS A 132 3.80 -7.36 16.78
CA LYS A 132 4.21 -8.02 18.04
C LYS A 132 5.51 -8.79 17.91
N SER A 133 5.87 -9.23 16.71
CA SER A 133 7.18 -9.80 16.40
C SER A 133 8.28 -8.73 16.30
#